data_AF-A0A0A1WE43-F1
#
_entry.id   AF-A0A0A1WE43-F1
#
_cell.length_a   1.000
_cell.length_b   1.000
_cell.length_c   1.000
_cell.angle_alpha   90.00
_cell.angle_beta   90.00
_cell.angle_gamma   90.00
#
_symmetry.space_group_name_H-M   'P 1'
#
loop_
_entity.id
_entity.type
_entity.pdbx_description
1 polymer ?
#
loop_
_entity_poly.entity_id
_entity_poly.type
_entity_poly.pdbx_seq_one_letter_code
_entity_poly.pdbx_strand_id
1 'polypeptide(L)'
;MFRLNKIVVALMPLLTLQAVAKFPEDPKPCKYGDKTCIMSTVEFLMREKSQGFASLNLVKTDPLRIAEIVMKQGAESPVNIDLTFTNNDIYGFSGIKMTDLK
;
A
#
# COMPACT_ATOMS: atom_id res chain seq x y z
N MET A 1 2.43 29.43 -43.17
CA MET A 1 1.72 28.14 -43.01
C MET A 1 2.59 26.96 -42.55
N PHE A 2 3.87 26.83 -42.95
CA PHE A 2 4.69 25.65 -42.62
C PHE A 2 5.12 25.45 -41.15
N ARG A 3 5.14 26.50 -40.31
CA ARG A 3 5.61 26.40 -38.91
C ARG A 3 4.58 25.82 -37.94
N LEU A 4 3.28 26.08 -38.18
CA LEU A 4 2.20 25.56 -37.33
C LEU A 4 2.07 24.04 -37.49
N ASN A 5 2.24 23.53 -38.71
CA ASN A 5 2.14 22.10 -39.02
C ASN A 5 3.24 21.27 -38.34
N LYS A 6 4.46 21.83 -38.17
CA LYS A 6 5.55 21.15 -37.47
C LYS A 6 5.32 21.04 -35.96
N ILE A 7 4.70 22.05 -35.36
CA ILE A 7 4.35 22.05 -33.93
C ILE A 7 3.23 21.04 -33.66
N VAL A 8 2.23 20.98 -34.54
CA VAL A 8 1.12 20.01 -34.45
C VAL A 8 1.63 18.56 -34.57
N VAL A 9 2.52 18.28 -35.53
CA VAL A 9 3.12 16.94 -35.69
C VAL A 9 4.01 16.57 -34.50
N ALA A 10 4.71 17.53 -33.89
CA ALA A 10 5.56 17.29 -32.72
C ALA A 10 4.77 17.03 -31.42
N LEU A 11 3.54 17.54 -31.30
CA LEU A 11 2.66 17.34 -30.13
C LEU A 11 1.78 16.08 -30.23
N MET A 12 1.61 15.52 -31.44
CA MET A 12 0.82 14.31 -31.68
C MET A 12 1.27 13.06 -30.87
N PRO A 13 2.57 12.80 -30.63
CA PRO A 13 3.01 11.62 -29.86
C PRO A 13 2.76 11.74 -28.35
N LEU A 14 2.58 12.96 -27.80
CA LEU A 14 2.30 13.15 -26.37
C LEU A 14 0.84 12.80 -26.01
N LEU A 15 -0.08 12.84 -26.99
CA LEU A 15 -1.50 12.55 -26.76
C LEU A 15 -1.81 11.04 -26.79
N THR A 16 -0.94 10.20 -27.37
CA THR A 16 -1.18 8.76 -27.50
C THR A 16 -0.72 7.94 -26.29
N LEU A 17 -0.06 8.55 -25.31
CA LEU A 17 0.36 7.87 -24.07
C LEU A 17 -0.71 7.98 -22.98
N GLN A 18 -1.97 7.68 -23.31
CA GLN A 18 -2.97 7.41 -22.28
C GLN A 18 -2.78 5.96 -21.82
N ALA A 19 -1.84 5.76 -20.90
CA ALA A 19 -1.77 4.53 -20.13
C ALA A 19 -3.04 4.43 -19.30
N VAL A 20 -4.07 3.75 -19.83
CA VAL A 20 -5.26 3.41 -19.07
C VAL A 20 -4.83 2.39 -18.02
N ALA A 21 -4.48 2.88 -16.82
CA ALA A 21 -4.23 2.03 -15.67
C ALA A 21 -5.56 1.38 -15.27
N LYS A 22 -5.85 0.21 -15.85
CA LYS A 22 -6.95 -0.63 -15.39
C LYS A 22 -6.57 -1.21 -14.04
N PHE A 23 -7.42 -0.97 -13.04
CA PHE A 23 -7.33 -1.71 -11.79
C PHE A 23 -7.50 -3.21 -12.09
N PRO A 24 -6.80 -4.08 -11.34
CA PRO A 24 -7.00 -5.51 -11.48
C PRO A 24 -8.44 -5.90 -11.12
N GLU A 25 -8.92 -6.99 -11.69
CA GLU A 25 -10.28 -7.49 -11.44
C GLU A 25 -10.43 -8.11 -10.04
N ASP A 26 -9.32 -8.52 -9.43
CA ASP A 26 -9.23 -9.04 -8.07
C ASP A 26 -8.29 -8.16 -7.22
N PRO A 27 -8.77 -7.57 -6.11
CA PRO A 27 -10.14 -7.59 -5.61
C PRO A 27 -11.07 -6.68 -6.42
N LYS A 28 -12.38 -6.96 -6.36
CA LYS A 28 -13.38 -6.12 -7.01
C LYS A 28 -13.28 -4.68 -6.49
N PRO A 29 -13.27 -3.66 -7.38
CA PRO A 29 -13.14 -2.28 -6.96
C PRO A 29 -14.36 -1.83 -6.15
N CYS A 30 -14.09 -1.11 -5.05
CA CYS A 30 -15.12 -0.48 -4.24
C CYS A 30 -15.61 0.83 -4.84
N LYS A 31 -16.87 1.20 -4.56
CA LYS A 31 -17.38 2.53 -4.90
C LYS A 31 -16.72 3.58 -4.01
N TYR A 32 -16.48 4.77 -4.56
CA TYR A 32 -15.93 5.88 -3.78
C TYR A 32 -16.82 6.19 -2.57
N GLY A 33 -16.21 6.26 -1.38
CA GLY A 33 -16.90 6.52 -0.11
C GLY A 33 -17.55 5.29 0.54
N ASP A 34 -17.51 4.11 -0.09
CA ASP A 34 -18.02 2.88 0.51
C ASP A 34 -17.03 2.30 1.52
N LYS A 35 -17.11 2.83 2.75
CA LYS A 35 -16.21 2.47 3.85
C LYS A 35 -16.26 0.97 4.15
N THR A 36 -17.44 0.36 4.15
CA THR A 36 -17.63 -1.06 4.46
C THR A 36 -16.98 -1.95 3.39
N CYS A 37 -17.14 -1.61 2.10
CA CYS A 37 -16.46 -2.32 1.03
C CYS A 37 -14.94 -2.22 1.16
N ILE A 38 -14.41 -1.02 1.40
CA ILE A 38 -12.97 -0.81 1.50
C ILE A 38 -12.40 -1.59 2.70
N MET A 39 -13.04 -1.49 3.85
CA MET A 39 -12.61 -2.19 5.06
C MET A 39 -12.59 -3.71 4.87
N SER A 40 -13.67 -4.28 4.35
CA SER A 40 -13.74 -5.73 4.08
C SER A 40 -12.73 -6.19 3.02
N THR A 41 -12.42 -5.35 2.04
CA THR A 41 -11.39 -5.64 1.04
C THR A 41 -9.99 -5.66 1.65
N VAL A 42 -9.67 -4.71 2.53
CA VAL A 42 -8.38 -4.71 3.25
C VAL A 42 -8.26 -5.93 4.14
N GLU A 43 -9.30 -6.27 4.92
CA GLU A 43 -9.30 -7.49 5.73
C GLU A 43 -9.12 -8.76 4.89
N PHE A 44 -9.78 -8.84 3.74
CA PHE A 44 -9.63 -9.93 2.79
C PHE A 44 -8.20 -10.03 2.25
N LEU A 45 -7.61 -8.91 1.82
CA LEU A 45 -6.23 -8.88 1.33
C LEU A 45 -5.25 -9.33 2.40
N MET A 46 -5.41 -8.85 3.63
CA MET A 46 -4.54 -9.24 4.74
C MET A 46 -4.67 -10.73 5.06
N ARG A 47 -5.88 -11.29 5.06
CA ARG A 47 -6.11 -12.70 5.36
C ARG A 47 -5.65 -13.64 4.23
N GLU A 48 -6.14 -13.41 3.03
CA GLU A 48 -5.99 -14.35 1.90
C GLU A 48 -4.70 -14.11 1.11
N LYS A 49 -4.14 -12.90 1.16
CA LYS A 49 -2.94 -12.51 0.42
C LYS A 49 -1.78 -12.10 1.33
N SER A 50 -1.75 -12.61 2.56
CA SER A 50 -0.68 -12.37 3.54
C SER A 50 0.73 -12.75 3.05
N GLN A 51 0.83 -13.71 2.13
CA GLN A 51 2.10 -14.10 1.51
C GLN A 51 2.54 -13.19 0.35
N GLY A 52 1.78 -12.13 0.06
CA GLY A 52 2.01 -11.18 -1.02
C GLY A 52 0.98 -11.31 -2.16
N PHE A 53 0.83 -10.23 -2.93
CA PHE A 53 -0.07 -10.15 -4.07
C PHE A 53 0.52 -9.29 -5.18
N ALA A 54 1.11 -9.93 -6.19
CA ALA A 54 1.86 -9.26 -7.25
C ALA A 54 1.01 -8.27 -8.07
N SER A 55 -0.27 -8.57 -8.31
CA SER A 55 -1.19 -7.70 -9.08
C SER A 55 -1.44 -6.34 -8.43
N LEU A 56 -1.33 -6.25 -7.10
CA LEU A 56 -1.39 -4.98 -6.35
C LEU A 56 -0.02 -4.53 -5.84
N ASN A 57 1.06 -5.19 -6.26
CA ASN A 57 2.40 -5.00 -5.71
C ASN A 57 2.44 -5.07 -4.17
N LEU A 58 1.60 -5.93 -3.59
CA LEU A 58 1.56 -6.14 -2.15
C LEU A 58 2.67 -7.11 -1.77
N VAL A 59 3.56 -6.67 -0.90
CA VAL A 59 4.60 -7.53 -0.32
C VAL A 59 4.01 -8.44 0.74
N LYS A 60 4.76 -9.48 1.13
CA LYS A 60 4.39 -10.37 2.22
C LYS A 60 4.20 -9.57 3.52
N THR A 61 3.04 -9.76 4.16
CA THR A 61 2.65 -9.07 5.41
C THR A 61 2.61 -9.99 6.62
N ASP A 62 2.69 -11.32 6.46
CA ASP A 62 2.71 -12.27 7.58
C ASP A 62 3.66 -13.47 7.34
N PRO A 63 4.79 -13.62 8.06
CA PRO A 63 5.34 -12.63 8.99
C PRO A 63 5.75 -11.34 8.27
N LEU A 64 5.53 -10.20 8.94
CA LEU A 64 6.11 -8.93 8.58
C LEU A 64 7.54 -8.87 9.14
N ARG A 65 8.53 -8.95 8.26
CA ARG A 65 9.94 -8.87 8.62
C ARG A 65 10.35 -7.41 8.84
N ILE A 66 10.79 -7.07 10.05
CA ILE A 66 11.33 -5.76 10.40
C ILE A 66 12.78 -5.90 10.85
N ALA A 67 13.69 -5.21 10.15
CA ALA A 67 15.12 -5.31 10.40
C ALA A 67 15.50 -4.83 11.82
N GLU A 68 14.94 -3.71 12.25
CA GLU A 68 15.26 -3.09 13.54
C GLU A 68 14.04 -2.40 14.14
N ILE A 69 13.80 -2.63 15.43
CA ILE A 69 12.80 -1.92 16.23
C ILE A 69 13.55 -1.29 17.41
N VAL A 70 13.57 0.04 17.46
CA VAL A 70 14.19 0.80 18.54
C VAL A 70 13.08 1.39 19.41
N MET A 71 13.01 0.95 20.66
CA MET A 71 12.10 1.51 21.67
C MET A 71 12.92 2.32 22.65
N LYS A 72 12.70 3.64 22.64
CA LYS A 72 13.30 4.58 23.59
C LYS A 72 12.30 4.94 24.67
N GLN A 73 12.78 5.12 25.88
CA GLN A 73 11.94 5.50 26.99
C GLN A 73 11.43 6.94 26.85
N GLY A 74 10.17 7.19 27.23
CA GLY A 74 9.59 8.53 27.23
C GLY A 74 10.28 9.45 28.24
N ALA A 75 10.30 10.76 27.96
CA ALA A 75 11.06 11.77 28.72
C ALA A 75 10.74 11.84 30.23
N GLU A 76 9.56 11.35 30.65
CA GLU A 76 9.05 11.44 32.03
C GLU A 76 9.41 10.22 32.90
N SER A 77 10.25 9.29 32.43
CA SER A 77 10.53 8.07 33.18
C SER A 77 11.78 8.17 34.05
N PRO A 78 11.71 7.81 35.36
CA PRO A 78 12.85 7.87 36.27
C PRO A 78 13.87 6.75 36.07
N VAL A 79 13.57 5.80 35.18
CA VAL A 79 14.44 4.71 34.76
C VAL A 79 14.80 4.95 33.29
N ASN A 80 16.02 4.63 32.86
CA ASN A 80 16.49 4.80 31.49
C ASN A 80 16.83 3.45 30.85
N ILE A 81 15.92 2.91 30.05
CA ILE A 81 16.01 1.64 29.34
C ILE A 81 15.71 1.90 27.86
N ASP A 82 16.71 1.63 27.04
CA ASP A 82 16.56 1.55 25.59
C ASP A 82 16.54 0.08 25.16
N LEU A 83 15.54 -0.29 24.35
CA LEU A 83 15.43 -1.64 23.81
C LEU A 83 15.65 -1.60 22.30
N THR A 84 16.58 -2.41 21.81
CA THR A 84 16.82 -2.60 20.38
C THR A 84 16.61 -4.05 20.02
N PHE A 85 15.64 -4.30 19.14
CA PHE A 85 15.36 -5.64 18.62
C PHE A 85 15.79 -5.70 17.16
N THR A 86 16.53 -6.74 16.78
CA THR A 86 17.01 -6.94 15.40
C THR A 86 16.45 -8.23 14.80
N ASN A 87 16.28 -8.25 13.47
CA ASN A 87 15.82 -9.42 12.72
C ASN A 87 14.46 -9.96 13.19
N ASN A 88 13.48 -9.06 13.32
CA ASN A 88 12.18 -9.36 13.91
C ASN A 88 11.21 -9.93 12.87
N ASP A 89 10.46 -10.96 13.26
CA ASP A 89 9.26 -11.41 12.56
C ASP A 89 8.03 -11.07 13.39
N ILE A 90 7.13 -10.25 12.83
CA ILE A 90 5.86 -9.91 13.46
C ILE A 90 4.75 -10.72 12.78
N TYR A 91 3.96 -11.42 13.59
CA TYR A 91 2.88 -12.30 13.14
C TYR A 91 1.51 -11.71 13.48
N GLY A 92 0.47 -12.15 12.76
CA GLY A 92 -0.92 -11.88 13.10
C GLY A 92 -1.59 -10.77 12.28
N PHE A 93 -0.86 -10.11 11.37
CA PHE A 93 -1.46 -9.17 10.42
C PHE A 93 -2.50 -9.83 9.52
N SER A 94 -2.40 -11.14 9.26
CA SER A 94 -3.43 -11.91 8.56
C SER A 94 -4.80 -11.94 9.28
N GLY A 95 -4.83 -11.64 10.58
CA GLY A 95 -6.04 -11.63 11.41
C GLY A 95 -6.59 -10.24 11.73
N ILE A 96 -6.08 -9.18 11.11
CA ILE A 96 -6.53 -7.81 11.38
C ILE A 96 -8.02 -7.61 11.13
N LYS A 97 -8.64 -6.80 12.00
CA LYS A 97 -10.01 -6.30 11.87
C LYS A 97 -10.01 -4.79 11.82
N MET A 98 -10.64 -4.23 10.81
CA MET A 98 -10.77 -2.78 10.66
C MET A 98 -11.97 -2.31 11.48
N THR A 99 -11.73 -1.29 12.31
CA THR A 99 -12.76 -0.73 13.19
C THR A 99 -13.39 0.53 12.63
N ASP A 100 -12.61 1.36 11.92
CA ASP A 100 -13.07 2.60 11.32
C ASP A 100 -12.24 2.94 10.07
N LEU A 101 -12.79 3.76 9.19
CA LEU A 101 -12.12 4.35 8.03
C LEU A 101 -12.51 5.82 7.97
N LYS A 102 -11.55 6.73 8.07
CA LYS A 102 -11.81 8.18 8.07
C LYS A 102 -12.09 8.70 6.68
#